data_AF-A0A956IGI9-F1
#
_entry.id   AF-A0A956IGI9-F1
#
_cell.length_a   1.000
_cell.length_b   1.000
_cell.length_c   1.000
_cell.angle_alpha   90.00
_cell.angle_beta   90.00
_cell.angle_gamma   90.00
#
_symmetry.space_group_name_H-M   'P 1'
#
loop_
_entity.id
_entity.type
_entity.pdbx_description
1 polymer ?
#
loop_
_entity_poly.entity_id
_entity_poly.type
_entity_poly.pdbx_seq_one_letter_code
_entity_poly.pdbx_strand_id
1 'polypeptide(L)'
;MSESVTFRDFAGALMNSDSEAASGVLTTLLGIDAGAAARATQHFQEQMAASPAFMMKAMGMRTVVEAKDEAQLVSLLSECFGLPDAAVGPAAKHLLARYA
;
A
#
# COMPACT_ATOMS: atom_id res chain seq x y z
N MET A 1 21.34 -7.92 -6.97
CA MET A 1 20.80 -6.87 -6.08
C MET A 1 19.30 -6.92 -6.29
N SER A 2 18.54 -7.49 -5.36
CA SER A 2 17.09 -7.62 -5.56
C SER A 2 16.47 -6.25 -5.29
N GLU A 3 16.08 -5.55 -6.35
CA GLU A 3 15.39 -4.26 -6.26
C GLU A 3 14.10 -4.44 -5.46
N SER A 4 14.08 -3.91 -4.24
CA SER A 4 12.91 -3.93 -3.38
C SER A 4 11.84 -3.05 -3.99
N VAL A 5 10.70 -3.62 -4.40
CA VAL A 5 9.54 -2.85 -4.85
C VAL A 5 9.10 -1.85 -3.77
N THR A 6 8.65 -0.69 -4.22
CA THR A 6 8.27 0.46 -3.39
C THR A 6 6.86 0.94 -3.69
N PHE A 7 6.30 1.80 -2.83
CA PHE A 7 5.03 2.47 -3.11
C PHE A 7 5.07 3.36 -4.37
N ARG A 8 6.27 3.79 -4.80
CA ARG A 8 6.43 4.51 -6.06
C ARG A 8 6.19 3.60 -7.26
N ASP A 9 6.63 2.35 -7.19
CA ASP A 9 6.39 1.35 -8.25
C ASP A 9 4.90 1.03 -8.36
N PHE A 10 4.22 0.90 -7.22
CA PHE A 10 2.76 0.75 -7.16
C PHE A 10 2.05 1.94 -7.82
N ALA A 11 2.40 3.18 -7.43
CA ALA A 11 1.81 4.38 -8.01
C ALA A 11 2.11 4.50 -9.51
N GLY A 12 3.32 4.13 -9.95
CA GLY A 12 3.70 4.11 -11.36
C GLY A 12 2.87 3.11 -12.17
N ALA A 13 2.66 1.90 -11.65
CA ALA A 13 1.80 0.90 -12.28
C ALA A 13 0.35 1.40 -12.41
N LEU A 14 -0.20 2.01 -11.35
CA LEU A 14 -1.53 2.62 -11.39
C LEU A 14 -1.64 3.74 -12.42
N MET A 15 -0.65 4.63 -12.51
CA MET A 15 -0.64 5.72 -13.49
C MET A 15 -0.56 5.20 -14.94
N ASN A 16 0.06 4.04 -15.15
CA ASN A 16 0.10 3.36 -16.45
C ASN A 16 -1.15 2.52 -16.73
N SER A 17 -2.17 2.57 -15.86
CA SER A 17 -3.38 1.73 -15.94
C SER A 17 -3.07 0.21 -15.89
N ASP A 18 -1.95 -0.16 -15.29
CA ASP A 18 -1.52 -1.55 -15.11
C ASP A 18 -1.88 -2.04 -13.71
N SER A 19 -3.16 -2.38 -13.52
CA SER A 19 -3.68 -2.87 -12.24
C SER A 19 -3.07 -4.21 -11.82
N GLU A 20 -2.65 -5.04 -12.79
CA GLU A 20 -2.03 -6.34 -12.52
C GLU A 20 -0.65 -6.13 -11.88
N ALA A 21 0.21 -5.31 -12.50
CA ALA A 21 1.51 -4.95 -11.93
C ALA A 21 1.36 -4.25 -10.57
N ALA A 22 0.37 -3.36 -10.42
CA ALA A 22 0.09 -2.70 -9.15
C ALA A 22 -0.26 -3.71 -8.04
N SER A 23 -1.12 -4.69 -8.32
CA SER A 23 -1.44 -5.75 -7.35
C SER A 23 -0.23 -6.62 -7.00
N GLY A 24 0.61 -6.97 -7.98
CA GLY A 24 1.85 -7.73 -7.74
C GLY A 24 2.83 -6.99 -6.83
N VAL A 25 2.92 -5.66 -6.98
CA VAL A 25 3.70 -4.82 -6.05
C VAL A 25 3.13 -4.90 -4.64
N LEU A 26 1.81 -4.77 -4.45
CA LEU A 26 1.18 -4.85 -3.12
C LEU A 26 1.38 -6.22 -2.44
N THR A 27 1.28 -7.32 -3.18
CA THR A 27 1.57 -8.66 -2.66
C THR A 27 2.97 -8.72 -2.05
N THR A 28 3.96 -8.18 -2.76
CA THR A 28 5.36 -8.19 -2.30
C THR A 28 5.61 -7.22 -1.15
N LEU A 29 5.02 -6.03 -1.24
CA LEU A 29 5.27 -4.90 -0.36
C LEU A 29 4.57 -5.05 1.00
N LEU A 30 3.34 -5.58 1.00
CA LEU A 30 2.51 -5.79 2.19
C LEU A 30 2.49 -7.25 2.66
N GLY A 31 3.01 -8.20 1.87
CA GLY A 31 3.03 -9.61 2.25
C GLY A 31 1.63 -10.25 2.30
N ILE A 32 0.70 -9.72 1.51
CA ILE A 32 -0.70 -10.18 1.43
C ILE A 32 -0.92 -11.06 0.20
N ASP A 33 -1.95 -11.91 0.21
CA ASP A 33 -2.27 -12.77 -0.93
C ASP A 33 -2.75 -11.97 -2.15
N ALA A 34 -2.69 -12.59 -3.34
CA ALA A 34 -3.05 -11.94 -4.59
C ALA A 34 -4.51 -11.43 -4.63
N GLY A 35 -5.44 -12.13 -3.98
CA GLY A 35 -6.85 -11.73 -3.92
C GLY A 35 -7.08 -10.54 -2.98
N ALA A 36 -6.34 -10.45 -1.88
CA ALA A 36 -6.31 -9.26 -1.02
C ALA A 36 -5.63 -8.09 -1.73
N ALA A 37 -4.52 -8.32 -2.44
CA ALA A 37 -3.81 -7.30 -3.20
C ALA A 37 -4.67 -6.72 -4.34
N ALA A 38 -5.39 -7.54 -5.10
CA ALA A 38 -6.29 -7.06 -6.14
C ALA A 38 -7.39 -6.16 -5.58
N ARG A 39 -8.02 -6.57 -4.46
CA ARG A 39 -9.03 -5.75 -3.76
C ARG A 39 -8.45 -4.45 -3.22
N ALA A 40 -7.25 -4.49 -2.67
CA ALA A 40 -6.53 -3.31 -2.18
C ALA A 40 -6.20 -2.33 -3.31
N THR A 41 -5.74 -2.83 -4.45
CA THR A 41 -5.49 -2.01 -5.65
C THR A 41 -6.77 -1.34 -6.14
N GLN A 42 -7.88 -2.10 -6.22
CA GLN A 42 -9.17 -1.56 -6.64
C GLN A 42 -9.66 -0.47 -5.67
N HIS A 43 -9.62 -0.72 -4.36
CA HIS A 43 -10.00 0.26 -3.34
C HIS A 43 -9.17 1.53 -3.45
N PHE A 44 -7.86 1.41 -3.65
CA PHE A 44 -6.97 2.56 -3.83
C PHE A 44 -7.34 3.39 -5.07
N GLN A 45 -7.65 2.73 -6.20
CA GLN A 45 -8.10 3.40 -7.43
C GLN A 45 -9.42 4.14 -7.23
N GLU A 46 -10.38 3.54 -6.52
CA GLU A 46 -11.67 4.17 -6.19
C GLU A 46 -11.46 5.41 -5.31
N GLN A 47 -10.58 5.34 -4.31
CA GLN A 47 -10.24 6.48 -3.45
C GLN A 47 -9.52 7.60 -4.20
N MET A 48 -8.61 7.26 -5.12
CA MET A 48 -7.95 8.23 -6.00
C MET A 48 -8.96 8.97 -6.90
N ALA A 49 -9.93 8.24 -7.45
CA ALA A 49 -10.98 8.83 -8.29
C ALA A 49 -11.94 9.70 -7.47
N ALA A 50 -12.21 9.33 -6.22
CA ALA A 50 -13.10 10.06 -5.33
C ALA A 50 -12.50 11.38 -4.82
N SER A 51 -11.19 11.46 -4.57
CA SER A 51 -10.58 12.67 -4.03
C SER A 51 -9.13 12.88 -4.47
N PRO A 52 -8.80 14.01 -5.13
CA PRO A 52 -7.41 14.39 -5.41
C PRO A 52 -6.54 14.54 -4.16
N ALA A 53 -7.16 14.85 -3.01
CA ALA A 53 -6.45 14.98 -1.74
C ALA A 53 -5.96 13.62 -1.18
N PHE A 54 -6.56 12.51 -1.63
CA PHE A 54 -6.13 11.17 -1.26
C PHE A 54 -4.70 10.88 -1.70
N MET A 55 -4.28 11.40 -2.86
CA MET A 55 -2.90 11.26 -3.34
C MET A 55 -1.88 11.89 -2.39
N MET A 56 -2.20 13.05 -1.80
CA MET A 56 -1.34 13.68 -0.79
C MET A 56 -1.22 12.82 0.47
N LYS A 57 -2.32 12.19 0.90
CA LYS A 57 -2.34 11.26 2.04
C LYS A 57 -1.52 10.00 1.76
N ALA A 58 -1.70 9.39 0.59
CA ALA A 58 -0.95 8.20 0.18
C ALA A 58 0.55 8.47 0.08
N MET A 59 0.97 9.66 -0.39
CA MET A 59 2.37 10.07 -0.38
C MET A 59 2.96 10.20 1.04
N GLY A 60 2.13 10.56 2.03
CA GLY A 60 2.54 10.64 3.44
C GLY A 60 2.86 9.29 4.08
N MET A 61 2.41 8.18 3.49
CA MET A 61 2.65 6.82 4.00
C MET A 61 4.13 6.48 4.12
N ARG A 62 4.97 7.00 3.21
CA ARG A 62 6.42 6.84 3.31
C ARG A 62 6.98 7.45 4.60
N THR A 63 6.55 8.65 4.95
CA THR A 63 6.98 9.34 6.17
C THR A 63 6.60 8.54 7.41
N VAL A 64 5.42 7.92 7.42
CA VAL A 64 4.94 7.10 8.55
C VAL A 64 5.76 5.82 8.70
N VAL A 65 6.10 5.16 7.58
CA VAL A 65 6.97 3.99 7.57
C VAL A 65 8.38 4.35 8.08
N GLU A 66 8.95 5.46 7.60
CA GLU A 66 10.26 5.94 8.05
C GLU A 66 10.28 6.35 9.53
N ALA A 67 9.17 6.92 10.04
CA ALA A 67 8.98 7.25 11.44
C ALA A 67 8.77 6.01 12.35
N LYS A 68 8.57 4.83 11.76
CA LYS A 68 8.25 3.57 12.45
C LYS A 68 7.02 3.66 13.37
N ASP A 69 6.05 4.49 12.99
CA ASP A 69 4.77 4.61 13.71
C ASP A 69 3.80 3.53 13.21
N GLU A 70 3.79 2.37 13.88
CA GLU A 70 2.94 1.23 13.54
C GLU A 70 1.45 1.58 13.62
N ALA A 71 1.03 2.36 14.61
CA ALA A 71 -0.38 2.68 14.82
C ALA A 71 -0.92 3.57 13.69
N GLN A 72 -0.15 4.59 13.31
CA GLN A 72 -0.50 5.45 12.18
C GLN A 72 -0.40 4.69 10.85
N LEU A 73 0.56 3.77 10.71
CA LEU A 73 0.69 2.94 9.52
C LEU A 73 -0.52 2.00 9.34
N VAL A 74 -0.99 1.37 10.40
CA VAL A 74 -2.20 0.53 10.38
C VAL A 74 -3.42 1.34 9.94
N SER A 75 -3.60 2.55 10.49
CA SER A 75 -4.70 3.45 10.09
C SER A 75 -4.63 3.77 8.60
N LEU A 76 -3.44 4.16 8.11
CA LEU A 76 -3.25 4.49 6.70
C LEU A 76 -3.45 3.29 5.78
N LEU A 77 -2.96 2.11 6.15
CA LEU A 77 -3.13 0.91 5.35
C LEU A 77 -4.60 0.49 5.25
N SER A 78 -5.36 0.59 6.35
CA SER A 78 -6.80 0.33 6.35
C SER A 78 -7.55 1.32 5.47
N GLU A 79 -7.28 2.62 5.60
CA GLU A 79 -7.97 3.66 4.85
C GLU A 79 -7.60 3.66 3.36
N CYS A 80 -6.32 3.48 3.03
CA CYS A 80 -5.83 3.56 1.66
C CYS A 80 -6.05 2.29 0.85
N PHE A 81 -6.02 1.12 1.49
CA PHE A 81 -6.09 -0.17 0.81
C PHE A 81 -7.31 -1.00 1.22
N GLY A 82 -8.17 -0.51 2.11
CA GLY A 82 -9.37 -1.22 2.54
C GLY A 82 -9.07 -2.57 3.20
N LEU A 83 -7.88 -2.73 3.81
CA LEU A 83 -7.49 -3.99 4.41
C LEU A 83 -8.32 -4.28 5.67
N PRO A 84 -8.83 -5.52 5.84
CA PRO A 84 -9.52 -5.91 7.05
C PRO A 84 -8.56 -5.93 8.26
N ASP A 85 -9.08 -5.75 9.47
CA ASP A 85 -8.29 -5.76 10.72
C ASP A 85 -7.38 -7.00 10.86
N ALA A 86 -7.85 -8.15 10.39
CA ALA A 86 -7.08 -9.40 10.42
C ALA A 86 -5.82 -9.38 9.51
N ALA A 87 -5.80 -8.54 8.47
CA ALA A 87 -4.70 -8.45 7.51
C ALA A 87 -3.84 -7.19 7.70
N VAL A 88 -4.41 -6.10 8.21
CA VAL A 88 -3.72 -4.81 8.31
C VAL A 88 -2.55 -4.83 9.30
N GLY A 89 -2.70 -5.49 10.46
CA GLY A 89 -1.64 -5.60 11.46
C GLY A 89 -0.42 -6.38 10.94
N PRO A 90 -0.60 -7.60 10.41
CA PRO A 90 0.48 -8.34 9.74
C PRO A 90 1.13 -7.56 8.59
N ALA A 91 0.34 -6.88 7.76
CA ALA A 91 0.85 -6.08 6.65
C ALA A 91 1.73 -4.91 7.13
N ALA A 92 1.30 -4.19 8.18
CA ALA A 92 2.08 -3.11 8.77
C ALA A 92 3.42 -3.62 9.32
N LYS A 93 3.42 -4.76 10.02
CA LYS A 93 4.65 -5.36 10.55
C LYS A 93 5.60 -5.84 9.45
N HIS A 94 5.07 -6.48 8.41
CA HIS A 94 5.84 -6.90 7.25
C HIS A 94 6.48 -5.70 6.56
N LEU A 95 5.72 -4.62 6.40
CA LEU A 95 6.20 -3.38 5.81
C LEU A 95 7.30 -2.75 6.67
N LEU A 96 7.09 -2.59 7.98
CA LEU A 96 8.12 -2.03 8.87
C LEU A 96 9.40 -2.88 8.89
N ALA A 97 9.30 -4.20 8.85
CA ALA A 97 10.46 -5.09 8.79
C ALA A 97 11.28 -4.93 7.50
N ARG A 98 10.65 -4.53 6.38
CA ARG A 98 11.35 -4.25 5.11
C ARG A 98 12.12 -2.93 5.11
N TYR A 99 11.75 -2.00 5.99
CA TYR A 99 12.34 -0.67 6.12
C TYR A 99 13.18 -0.52 7.40
N ALA A 100 13.44 -1.62 8.12
CA ALA A 100 14.26 -1.69 9.32
C ALA A 100 15.75 -1.87 8.99
#